data_AF-A0A369JTX2-F1
#
_entry.id   AF-A0A369JTX2-F1
#
_cell.length_a   1.000
_cell.length_b   1.000
_cell.length_c   1.000
_cell.angle_alpha   90.00
_cell.angle_beta   90.00
_cell.angle_gamma   90.00
#
_symmetry.space_group_name_H-M   'P 1'
#
loop_
_entity.id
_entity.type
_entity.pdbx_description
1 polymer ?
#
loop_
_entity_poly.entity_id
_entity_poly.type
_entity_poly.pdbx_seq_one_letter_code
_entity_poly.pdbx_strand_id
1 'polypeptide(L)'
;MPFNLRRPNPAKQTRTSPPIKQNISCPHHMPFLPTLTLFSKSSTSKAWISRQFRDPYVKQRLSDPAAYRARSAFKLLEIDDAWGEFLMKSDVKAVVDLGAAPGGWSQVVAGKLGWSDVPPPSPSPPPPRVRQMYGKGKAKVKEEGDGSSWSSPTLRGVEEVFDPLNVEDEDTGPGYTGRGTIVAVDLLRMQPIRGVHTIQADFLSPSAETLIHGVLAVKGNPEGKVDVILSDMAANLSGNQTRDTEASLEICDAVFEFARRHLRKAESVGRRRGGVLLMKHFTHPLLQKFRMEKLMPNFNDVKFIKPNASRTESKEGYFLCQGWKGDDFY
;
A
#
# COMPACT_ATOMS: atom_id res chain seq x y z
N MET A 1 31.20 -64.11 15.36
CA MET A 1 29.82 -63.72 15.01
C MET A 1 29.49 -62.44 15.80
N PRO A 2 29.09 -61.33 15.16
CA PRO A 2 29.31 -59.99 15.68
C PRO A 2 28.13 -59.40 16.48
N PHE A 3 28.49 -58.52 17.41
CA PHE A 3 27.61 -57.62 18.17
C PHE A 3 26.79 -56.72 17.22
N ASN A 4 25.46 -56.73 17.35
CA ASN A 4 24.56 -55.88 16.58
C ASN A 4 23.94 -54.81 17.50
N LEU A 5 24.57 -53.62 17.52
CA LEU A 5 24.07 -52.43 18.20
C LEU A 5 22.84 -51.88 17.46
N ARG A 6 21.65 -52.06 18.02
CA ARG A 6 20.43 -51.39 17.55
C ARG A 6 20.50 -49.90 17.90
N ARG A 7 20.58 -49.04 16.89
CA ARG A 7 20.37 -47.59 17.03
C ARG A 7 18.88 -47.31 17.26
N PRO A 8 18.48 -46.43 18.20
CA PRO A 8 17.09 -46.00 18.31
C PRO A 8 16.73 -44.98 17.20
N ASN A 9 15.50 -45.13 16.73
CA ASN A 9 14.84 -44.38 15.65
C ASN A 9 14.48 -42.95 16.13
N PRO A 10 14.81 -41.86 15.41
CA PRO A 10 14.41 -40.52 15.85
C PRO A 10 12.89 -40.33 15.68
N ALA A 11 12.26 -39.91 16.77
CA ALA A 11 10.83 -39.66 16.88
C ALA A 11 10.32 -38.71 15.78
N LYS A 12 9.25 -39.13 15.10
CA LYS A 12 8.46 -38.27 14.20
C LYS A 12 7.81 -37.16 15.03
N GLN A 13 8.37 -35.95 14.97
CA GLN A 13 7.69 -34.74 15.43
C GLN A 13 6.53 -34.45 14.48
N THR A 14 5.32 -34.81 14.89
CA THR A 14 4.08 -34.35 14.29
C THR A 14 3.97 -32.85 14.53
N ARG A 15 4.30 -32.05 13.50
CA ARG A 15 3.96 -30.61 13.46
C ARG A 15 2.44 -30.50 13.37
N THR A 16 1.77 -30.43 14.52
CA THR A 16 0.40 -29.96 14.60
C THR A 16 0.42 -28.46 14.27
N SER A 17 -0.08 -28.11 13.08
CA SER A 17 -0.38 -26.73 12.73
C SER A 17 -1.36 -26.15 13.76
N PRO A 18 -1.15 -24.93 14.26
CA PRO A 18 -2.10 -24.32 15.17
C PRO A 18 -3.44 -24.11 14.43
N PRO A 19 -4.58 -24.18 15.15
CA PRO A 19 -5.90 -24.05 14.53
C PRO A 19 -6.06 -22.66 13.90
N ILE A 20 -6.61 -22.66 12.69
CA ILE A 20 -6.97 -21.46 11.93
C ILE A 20 -7.99 -20.67 12.76
N LYS A 21 -7.55 -19.54 13.33
CA LYS A 21 -8.48 -18.52 13.86
C LYS A 21 -9.14 -17.83 12.66
N GLN A 22 -10.23 -18.40 12.17
CA GLN A 22 -11.16 -17.71 11.28
C GLN A 22 -11.92 -16.66 12.10
N ASN A 23 -11.29 -15.52 12.34
CA ASN A 23 -11.94 -14.28 12.76
C ASN A 23 -10.95 -13.14 12.55
N ILE A 24 -10.71 -12.81 11.28
CA ILE A 24 -10.21 -11.49 10.92
C ILE A 24 -11.44 -10.58 10.88
N SER A 25 -11.97 -10.22 12.06
CA SER A 25 -12.80 -9.02 12.15
C SER A 25 -11.84 -7.84 12.05
N CYS A 26 -11.66 -7.27 10.86
CA CYS A 26 -10.95 -5.99 10.70
C CYS A 26 -11.81 -4.92 11.38
N PRO A 27 -11.47 -4.42 12.58
CA PRO A 27 -12.34 -3.53 13.31
C PRO A 27 -11.91 -2.08 13.06
N HIS A 28 -11.49 -1.70 11.85
CA HIS A 28 -11.08 -0.31 11.58
C HIS A 28 -11.35 0.11 10.13
N HIS A 29 -12.33 1.00 10.00
CA HIS A 29 -12.40 2.18 9.12
C HIS A 29 -12.19 1.96 7.62
N MET A 30 -13.29 2.01 6.87
CA MET A 30 -13.24 2.16 5.40
C MET A 30 -12.63 3.52 5.06
N PRO A 31 -11.44 3.59 4.45
CA PRO A 31 -10.83 4.88 4.17
C PRO A 31 -11.18 5.39 2.77
N PHE A 32 -11.60 4.56 1.82
CA PHE A 32 -11.76 4.97 0.42
C PHE A 32 -13.16 4.69 -0.13
N LEU A 33 -13.59 5.51 -1.08
CA LEU A 33 -14.86 5.36 -1.77
C LEU A 33 -14.88 4.09 -2.62
N PRO A 34 -16.07 3.50 -2.86
CA PRO A 34 -16.22 2.35 -3.74
C PRO A 34 -15.66 2.65 -5.13
N THR A 35 -14.62 1.91 -5.50
CA THR A 35 -14.07 1.98 -6.86
C THR A 35 -15.04 1.26 -7.78
N LEU A 36 -15.64 1.97 -8.75
CA LEU A 36 -16.42 1.34 -9.80
C LEU A 36 -15.55 0.27 -10.48
N THR A 37 -16.04 -0.97 -10.47
CA THR A 37 -15.37 -2.07 -11.14
C THR A 37 -15.34 -1.80 -12.64
N LEU A 38 -14.20 -1.36 -13.16
CA LEU A 38 -13.93 -1.32 -14.60
C LEU A 38 -13.77 -2.78 -15.07
N PHE A 39 -14.88 -3.49 -15.20
CA PHE A 39 -14.89 -4.77 -15.87
C PHE A 39 -14.66 -4.52 -17.37
N SER A 40 -13.41 -4.66 -17.81
CA SER A 40 -13.18 -5.04 -19.20
C SER A 40 -13.75 -6.45 -19.38
N LYS A 41 -14.70 -6.61 -20.31
CA LYS A 41 -15.25 -7.91 -20.70
C LYS A 41 -14.13 -8.75 -21.35
N SER A 42 -13.35 -9.42 -20.52
CA SER A 42 -12.38 -10.44 -20.97
C SER A 42 -13.01 -11.82 -20.84
N SER A 43 -13.02 -12.59 -21.94
CA SER A 43 -13.55 -13.96 -21.97
C SER A 43 -12.63 -14.91 -21.18
N THR A 44 -12.73 -14.89 -19.86
CA THR A 44 -12.04 -15.85 -19.00
C THR A 44 -12.84 -17.15 -18.91
N SER A 45 -12.14 -18.28 -18.96
CA SER A 45 -12.73 -19.61 -18.95
C SER A 45 -13.67 -19.84 -17.74
N LYS A 46 -14.79 -20.54 -17.95
CA LYS A 46 -15.83 -20.83 -16.91
C LYS A 46 -15.23 -21.37 -15.61
N ALA A 47 -14.13 -22.11 -15.69
CA ALA A 47 -13.40 -22.63 -14.52
C ALA A 47 -12.69 -21.55 -13.70
N TRP A 48 -12.14 -20.51 -14.33
CA TRP A 48 -11.54 -19.37 -13.63
C TRP A 48 -12.60 -18.55 -12.89
N ILE A 49 -13.73 -18.27 -13.55
CA ILE A 49 -14.86 -17.55 -12.95
C ILE A 49 -15.45 -18.33 -11.75
N SER A 50 -15.72 -19.63 -11.90
CA SER A 50 -16.23 -20.48 -10.81
C SER A 50 -15.27 -20.59 -9.61
N ARG A 51 -13.96 -20.49 -9.85
CA ARG A 51 -12.94 -20.47 -8.79
C ARG A 51 -12.91 -19.14 -8.04
N GLN A 52 -13.05 -18.00 -8.74
CA GLN A 52 -13.12 -16.68 -8.12
C GLN A 52 -14.28 -16.60 -7.12
N PHE A 53 -15.45 -17.14 -7.46
CA PHE A 53 -16.62 -17.16 -6.56
C PHE A 53 -16.43 -17.95 -5.27
N ARG A 54 -15.50 -18.92 -5.22
CA ARG A 54 -15.26 -19.76 -4.05
C ARG A 54 -14.16 -19.23 -3.12
N ASP A 55 -13.42 -18.22 -3.55
CA ASP A 55 -12.29 -17.70 -2.79
C ASP A 55 -12.73 -16.79 -1.64
N PRO A 56 -12.28 -17.03 -0.38
CA PRO A 56 -12.73 -16.26 0.78
C PRO A 56 -12.32 -14.79 0.71
N TYR A 57 -11.17 -14.45 0.12
CA TYR A 57 -10.71 -13.07 -0.03
C TYR A 57 -11.43 -12.35 -1.17
N VAL A 58 -11.84 -13.07 -2.21
CA VAL A 58 -12.74 -12.54 -3.23
C VAL A 58 -14.12 -12.29 -2.63
N LYS A 59 -14.63 -13.19 -1.78
CA LYS A 59 -15.89 -12.98 -1.04
C LYS A 59 -15.78 -11.80 -0.07
N GLN A 60 -14.69 -11.67 0.67
CA GLN A 60 -14.44 -10.55 1.57
C GLN A 60 -14.38 -9.21 0.82
N ARG A 61 -13.72 -9.19 -0.34
CA ARG A 61 -13.75 -8.04 -1.25
C ARG A 61 -15.14 -7.78 -1.83
N LEU A 62 -15.93 -8.81 -2.13
CA LEU A 62 -17.27 -8.67 -2.69
C LEU A 62 -18.33 -8.32 -1.65
N SER A 63 -18.16 -8.73 -0.39
CA SER A 63 -19.04 -8.36 0.71
C SER A 63 -18.93 -6.89 1.06
N ASP A 64 -17.77 -6.30 0.75
CA ASP A 64 -17.53 -4.88 0.84
C ASP A 64 -16.72 -4.40 -0.38
N PRO A 65 -17.38 -4.12 -1.51
CA PRO A 65 -16.74 -3.62 -2.72
C PRO A 65 -16.02 -2.28 -2.51
N ALA A 66 -16.27 -1.59 -1.39
CA ALA A 66 -15.61 -0.35 -1.03
C ALA A 66 -14.21 -0.55 -0.45
N ALA A 67 -13.91 -1.72 0.13
CA ALA A 67 -12.65 -1.93 0.87
C ALA A 67 -11.41 -1.87 -0.03
N TYR A 68 -11.32 -2.72 -1.05
CA TYR A 68 -10.11 -2.84 -1.89
C TYR A 68 -10.41 -3.22 -3.33
N ARG A 69 -9.65 -2.65 -4.26
CA ARG A 69 -9.75 -2.89 -5.72
C ARG A 69 -9.33 -4.28 -6.12
N ALA A 70 -8.43 -4.90 -5.36
CA ALA A 70 -7.91 -6.23 -5.65
C ALA A 70 -7.80 -7.07 -4.39
N ARG A 71 -8.01 -8.39 -4.54
CA ARG A 71 -7.77 -9.36 -3.47
C ARG A 71 -6.31 -9.43 -3.00
N SER A 72 -5.35 -8.97 -3.81
CA SER A 72 -3.95 -8.94 -3.44
C SER A 72 -3.67 -7.97 -2.30
N ALA A 73 -4.55 -6.99 -2.05
CA ALA A 73 -4.49 -6.10 -0.89
C ALA A 73 -4.38 -6.86 0.44
N PHE A 74 -5.14 -7.95 0.59
CA PHE A 74 -5.11 -8.78 1.81
C PHE A 74 -3.75 -9.46 2.04
N LYS A 75 -2.98 -9.71 0.98
CA LYS A 75 -1.62 -10.23 1.12
C LYS A 75 -0.68 -9.19 1.72
N LEU A 76 -0.77 -7.94 1.27
CA LEU A 76 0.05 -6.85 1.81
C LEU A 76 -0.31 -6.56 3.27
N LEU A 77 -1.60 -6.50 3.59
CA LEU A 77 -2.07 -6.36 4.97
C LEU A 77 -1.49 -7.46 5.87
N GLU A 78 -1.65 -8.73 5.45
CA GLU A 78 -1.14 -9.86 6.22
C GLU A 78 0.39 -9.81 6.41
N ILE A 79 1.14 -9.43 5.37
CA ILE A 79 2.61 -9.30 5.45
C ILE A 79 3.02 -8.15 6.36
N ASP A 80 2.40 -6.97 6.22
CA ASP A 80 2.70 -5.79 7.04
C ASP A 80 2.41 -6.07 8.53
N ASP A 81 1.23 -6.61 8.83
CA ASP A 81 0.81 -6.93 10.20
C ASP A 81 1.72 -8.01 10.83
N ALA A 82 2.11 -9.04 10.07
CA ALA A 82 2.93 -10.14 10.59
C ALA A 82 4.41 -9.77 10.80
N TRP A 83 4.93 -8.79 10.05
CA TRP A 83 6.37 -8.49 10.01
C TRP A 83 6.73 -7.08 10.48
N GLY A 84 5.96 -6.60 11.45
CA GLY A 84 6.31 -5.46 12.30
C GLY A 84 5.82 -4.12 11.79
N GLU A 85 4.74 -4.10 11.01
CA GLU A 85 4.02 -2.90 10.54
C GLU A 85 4.99 -1.89 9.95
N PHE A 86 5.75 -2.33 8.96
CA PHE A 86 6.81 -1.52 8.37
C PHE A 86 6.25 -0.29 7.66
N LEU A 87 5.02 -0.32 7.16
CA LEU A 87 4.34 0.83 6.55
C LEU A 87 3.97 1.91 7.59
N MET A 88 3.71 1.52 8.84
CA MET A 88 3.28 2.45 9.89
C MET A 88 4.44 3.12 10.64
N LYS A 89 5.69 2.77 10.33
CA LYS A 89 6.84 3.41 10.98
C LYS A 89 6.88 4.91 10.66
N SER A 90 7.24 5.71 11.67
CA SER A 90 7.23 7.18 11.58
C SER A 90 8.22 7.72 10.56
N ASP A 91 9.30 6.97 10.31
CA ASP A 91 10.34 7.28 9.32
C ASP A 91 9.90 7.03 7.86
N VAL A 92 8.87 6.22 7.63
CA VAL A 92 8.39 5.95 6.26
C VAL A 92 7.63 7.17 5.74
N LYS A 93 8.23 7.94 4.84
CA LYS A 93 7.64 9.12 4.22
C LYS A 93 7.50 8.99 2.71
N ALA A 94 8.25 8.10 2.07
CA ALA A 94 8.20 7.87 0.63
C ALA A 94 7.97 6.38 0.33
N VAL A 95 6.90 6.09 -0.41
CA VAL A 95 6.55 4.71 -0.81
C VAL A 95 6.34 4.64 -2.33
N VAL A 96 6.94 3.63 -2.97
CA VAL A 96 6.73 3.34 -4.39
C VAL A 96 6.09 1.95 -4.55
N ASP A 97 4.99 1.89 -5.30
CA ASP A 97 4.27 0.66 -5.65
C ASP A 97 4.45 0.39 -7.16
N LEU A 98 5.24 -0.63 -7.49
CA LEU A 98 5.59 -1.02 -8.86
C LEU A 98 4.64 -2.11 -9.36
N GLY A 99 4.10 -1.93 -10.57
CA GLY A 99 3.05 -2.79 -11.10
C GLY A 99 1.77 -2.66 -10.27
N ALA A 100 1.43 -1.42 -9.93
CA ALA A 100 0.40 -1.10 -8.96
C ALA A 100 -1.02 -1.45 -9.43
N ALA A 101 -1.29 -1.52 -10.74
CA ALA A 101 -2.65 -1.68 -11.25
C ALA A 101 -3.28 -3.01 -10.75
N PRO A 102 -4.52 -2.99 -10.24
CA PRO A 102 -5.51 -1.90 -10.30
C PRO A 102 -5.46 -0.88 -9.13
N GLY A 103 -4.48 -1.00 -8.23
CA GLY A 103 -4.24 -0.08 -7.11
C GLY A 103 -4.58 -0.67 -5.74
N GLY A 104 -4.72 -1.98 -5.61
CA GLY A 104 -5.09 -2.61 -4.34
C GLY A 104 -4.03 -2.44 -3.24
N TRP A 105 -2.74 -2.58 -3.58
CA TRP A 105 -1.64 -2.31 -2.66
C TRP A 105 -1.50 -0.81 -2.36
N SER A 106 -1.64 0.03 -3.38
CA SER A 106 -1.65 1.49 -3.21
C SER A 106 -2.75 1.98 -2.24
N GLN A 107 -3.95 1.37 -2.25
CA GLN A 107 -5.00 1.67 -1.27
C GLN A 107 -4.61 1.28 0.16
N VAL A 108 -3.96 0.13 0.34
CA VAL A 108 -3.46 -0.30 1.65
C VAL A 108 -2.42 0.69 2.16
N VAL A 109 -1.46 1.08 1.32
CA VAL A 109 -0.42 2.06 1.68
C VAL A 109 -1.05 3.39 2.05
N ALA A 110 -1.95 3.91 1.22
CA ALA A 110 -2.63 5.18 1.45
C ALA A 110 -3.38 5.16 2.80
N GLY A 111 -4.15 4.11 3.08
CA GLY A 111 -4.85 3.95 4.36
C GLY A 111 -3.90 3.86 5.57
N LYS A 112 -2.80 3.09 5.45
CA LYS A 112 -1.78 2.97 6.52
C LYS A 112 -1.02 4.29 6.78
N LEU A 113 -0.99 5.19 5.80
CA LEU A 113 -0.43 6.55 5.90
C LEU A 113 -1.49 7.62 6.23
N GLY A 114 -2.72 7.23 6.55
CA GLY A 114 -3.79 8.11 7.03
C GLY A 114 -4.63 8.75 5.92
N TRP A 115 -4.33 8.49 4.65
CA TRP A 115 -5.15 8.99 3.56
C TRP A 115 -6.52 8.31 3.55
N SER A 116 -7.57 9.10 3.35
CA SER A 116 -8.94 8.64 3.20
C SER A 116 -9.78 9.61 2.37
N ASP A 117 -10.77 9.10 1.66
CA ASP A 117 -11.80 9.83 0.92
C ASP A 117 -12.93 10.35 1.83
N VAL A 118 -12.96 9.94 3.10
CA VAL A 118 -13.91 10.43 4.09
C VAL A 118 -13.30 11.66 4.78
N PRO A 119 -13.94 12.84 4.74
CA PRO A 119 -13.45 13.99 5.47
C PRO A 119 -13.45 13.68 6.98
N PRO A 120 -12.51 14.23 7.75
CA PRO A 120 -12.44 14.01 9.19
C PRO A 120 -13.71 14.57 9.84
N PRO A 121 -14.09 14.04 11.01
CA PRO A 121 -15.19 14.62 11.77
C PRO A 121 -14.89 16.10 12.07
N SER A 122 -15.85 16.97 11.79
CA SER A 122 -15.77 18.39 12.16
C SER A 122 -15.55 18.52 13.66
N PRO A 123 -14.67 19.42 14.14
CA PRO A 123 -14.52 19.65 15.58
C PRO A 123 -15.88 20.01 16.18
N SER A 124 -16.24 19.35 17.29
CA SER A 124 -17.45 19.67 18.02
C SER A 124 -17.44 21.15 18.41
N PRO A 125 -18.56 21.88 18.27
CA PRO A 125 -18.60 23.28 18.64
C PRO A 125 -18.22 23.41 20.12
N PRO A 126 -17.44 24.45 20.49
CA PRO A 126 -17.11 24.67 21.89
C PRO A 126 -18.40 24.77 22.71
N PRO A 127 -18.43 24.25 23.95
CA PRO A 127 -19.61 24.34 24.79
C PRO A 127 -20.03 25.82 24.89
N PRO A 128 -21.35 26.11 24.85
CA PRO A 128 -21.83 27.47 24.89
C PRO A 128 -21.25 28.15 26.14
N ARG A 129 -20.53 29.26 25.93
CA ARG A 129 -20.04 30.09 27.03
C ARG A 129 -21.26 30.61 27.77
N VAL A 130 -21.57 30.02 28.93
CA VAL A 130 -22.56 30.55 29.85
C VAL A 130 -22.03 31.90 30.33
N ARG A 131 -22.49 33.00 29.71
CA ARG A 131 -22.35 34.33 30.29
C ARG A 131 -23.19 34.32 31.57
N GLN A 132 -22.52 34.20 32.72
CA GLN A 132 -23.14 34.44 34.00
C GLN A 132 -23.51 35.93 34.08
N MET A 133 -24.71 36.26 33.63
CA MET A 133 -25.26 37.61 33.79
C MET A 133 -25.60 37.81 35.27
N TYR A 134 -24.76 38.56 35.98
CA TYR A 134 -25.16 39.21 37.22
C TYR A 134 -26.18 40.30 36.87
N GLY A 135 -27.46 39.99 37.05
CA GLY A 135 -28.55 40.94 36.86
C GLY A 135 -28.69 41.87 38.07
N LYS A 136 -28.26 43.13 37.91
CA LYS A 136 -28.79 44.29 38.64
C LYS A 136 -29.26 45.30 37.58
N GLY A 137 -30.54 45.65 37.60
CA GLY A 137 -31.03 46.85 36.92
C GLY A 137 -32.26 46.63 36.04
N LYS A 138 -33.38 47.22 36.48
CA LYS A 138 -34.62 47.43 35.73
C LYS A 138 -34.37 48.43 34.59
N ALA A 139 -34.94 48.21 33.40
CA ALA A 139 -35.52 49.27 32.56
C ALA A 139 -36.29 48.73 31.34
N LYS A 140 -37.59 49.05 31.33
CA LYS A 140 -38.44 49.56 30.24
C LYS A 140 -38.39 48.93 28.83
N VAL A 141 -39.55 48.37 28.47
CA VAL A 141 -40.00 48.04 27.11
C VAL A 141 -40.25 49.33 26.31
N LYS A 142 -39.77 49.35 25.07
CA LYS A 142 -40.32 50.15 23.95
C LYS A 142 -40.35 49.27 22.71
N GLU A 143 -41.52 49.22 22.07
CA GLU A 143 -41.78 48.66 20.75
C GLU A 143 -41.44 49.65 19.63
N GLU A 144 -41.51 49.12 18.40
CA GLU A 144 -41.38 49.72 17.05
C GLU A 144 -39.94 49.74 16.47
N GLY A 145 -39.67 49.22 15.27
CA GLY A 145 -40.51 48.61 14.25
C GLY A 145 -39.69 48.16 13.03
N ASP A 146 -40.38 47.44 12.13
CA ASP A 146 -40.21 47.29 10.68
C ASP A 146 -38.82 46.94 10.08
N GLY A 147 -38.79 45.93 9.21
CA GLY A 147 -37.75 45.83 8.20
C GLY A 147 -37.56 44.44 7.60
N SER A 148 -38.43 44.09 6.65
CA SER A 148 -38.37 42.92 5.76
C SER A 148 -36.97 42.48 5.26
N SER A 149 -36.78 41.19 5.03
CA SER A 149 -36.73 40.61 3.67
C SER A 149 -35.93 39.30 3.62
N TRP A 150 -36.63 38.23 3.23
CA TRP A 150 -36.06 36.96 2.82
C TRP A 150 -35.41 37.13 1.44
N SER A 151 -34.15 36.74 1.27
CA SER A 151 -33.60 36.41 -0.05
C SER A 151 -32.48 35.39 0.10
N SER A 152 -32.71 34.18 -0.41
CA SER A 152 -31.71 33.11 -0.56
C SER A 152 -30.58 33.52 -1.51
N PRO A 153 -29.33 33.05 -1.32
CA PRO A 153 -28.30 33.20 -2.33
C PRO A 153 -28.24 32.01 -3.30
N THR A 154 -28.33 32.40 -4.56
CA THR A 154 -28.13 31.67 -5.82
C THR A 154 -26.85 30.84 -5.87
N LEU A 155 -26.95 29.60 -6.36
CA LEU A 155 -25.81 28.78 -6.80
C LEU A 155 -25.16 29.45 -8.03
N ARG A 156 -23.95 29.99 -7.86
CA ARG A 156 -23.05 30.29 -8.98
C ARG A 156 -21.95 29.23 -9.00
N GLY A 157 -21.85 28.55 -10.15
CA GLY A 157 -20.77 27.64 -10.46
C GLY A 157 -19.43 28.36 -10.43
N VAL A 158 -18.45 27.69 -9.84
CA VAL A 158 -17.04 28.06 -9.90
C VAL A 158 -16.38 26.94 -10.71
N GLU A 159 -16.09 27.21 -11.97
CA GLU A 159 -15.09 26.45 -12.71
C GLU A 159 -13.73 26.89 -12.17
N GLU A 160 -13.11 26.08 -11.30
CA GLU A 160 -11.74 26.31 -10.88
C GLU A 160 -10.79 25.90 -12.01
N VAL A 161 -10.17 26.91 -12.61
CA VAL A 161 -9.06 26.78 -13.55
C VAL A 161 -7.86 26.23 -12.79
N PHE A 162 -7.43 25.02 -13.13
CA PHE A 162 -6.24 24.38 -12.57
C PHE A 162 -4.98 25.08 -13.12
N ASP A 163 -4.24 25.80 -12.29
CA ASP A 163 -2.96 26.41 -12.62
C ASP A 163 -1.81 25.46 -12.23
N PRO A 164 -1.07 24.88 -13.21
CA PRO A 164 -0.05 23.88 -12.95
C PRO A 164 1.30 24.42 -12.43
N LEU A 165 1.43 25.72 -12.12
CA LEU A 165 2.70 26.33 -11.73
C LEU A 165 2.79 26.88 -10.29
N ASN A 166 1.71 26.82 -9.51
CA ASN A 166 1.75 27.31 -8.13
C ASN A 166 2.17 26.20 -7.14
N VAL A 167 3.48 26.07 -6.91
CA VAL A 167 4.05 25.22 -5.86
C VAL A 167 4.33 26.09 -4.65
N GLU A 168 3.28 26.51 -3.95
CA GLU A 168 3.40 27.00 -2.57
C GLU A 168 3.05 25.86 -1.61
N ASP A 169 3.96 25.60 -0.66
CA ASP A 169 3.74 24.71 0.48
C ASP A 169 2.51 25.21 1.29
N GLU A 170 1.65 24.29 1.75
CA GLU A 170 0.50 24.48 2.68
C GLU A 170 -0.87 24.90 2.08
N ASP A 171 -1.76 23.93 1.87
CA ASP A 171 -2.97 23.69 2.67
C ASP A 171 -3.79 22.63 1.92
N THR A 172 -3.71 21.38 2.37
CA THR A 172 -4.70 20.37 1.94
C THR A 172 -6.04 20.87 2.44
N GLY A 173 -6.88 21.38 1.52
CA GLY A 173 -8.20 21.95 1.83
C GLY A 173 -8.99 21.16 2.88
N PRO A 174 -9.97 21.82 3.53
CA PRO A 174 -10.41 21.51 4.89
C PRO A 174 -10.69 20.02 5.09
N GLY A 175 -9.75 19.34 5.75
CA GLY A 175 -10.00 18.10 6.47
C GLY A 175 -9.14 16.88 6.09
N TYR A 176 -8.66 16.71 4.87
CA TYR A 176 -8.09 15.41 4.53
C TYR A 176 -6.61 15.28 4.94
N THR A 177 -6.35 14.64 6.09
CA THR A 177 -4.99 14.49 6.66
C THR A 177 -4.37 13.13 6.30
N GLY A 178 -3.36 13.11 5.43
CA GLY A 178 -2.48 11.95 5.23
C GLY A 178 -1.01 12.39 5.26
N ARG A 179 -0.08 11.44 5.44
CA ARG A 179 1.36 11.75 5.52
C ARG A 179 2.16 11.09 4.39
N GLY A 180 3.26 11.74 4.02
CA GLY A 180 4.21 11.19 3.06
C GLY A 180 3.72 11.20 1.62
N THR A 181 4.61 10.80 0.72
CA THR A 181 4.42 10.75 -0.73
C THR A 181 4.31 9.30 -1.16
N ILE A 182 3.23 8.96 -1.87
CA ILE A 182 2.99 7.62 -2.42
C ILE A 182 2.99 7.72 -3.93
N VAL A 183 3.82 6.91 -4.59
CA VAL A 183 3.91 6.84 -6.06
C VAL A 183 3.53 5.45 -6.51
N ALA A 184 2.50 5.33 -7.35
CA ALA A 184 2.07 4.09 -7.98
C ALA A 184 2.43 4.12 -9.47
N VAL A 185 3.18 3.12 -9.93
CA VAL A 185 3.69 3.05 -11.30
C VAL A 185 3.20 1.77 -11.96
N ASP A 186 2.58 1.90 -13.13
CA ASP A 186 2.14 0.75 -13.92
C ASP A 186 2.06 1.10 -15.42
N LEU A 187 2.17 0.09 -16.29
CA LEU A 187 1.90 0.23 -17.72
C LEU A 187 0.41 0.51 -17.99
N LEU A 188 -0.45 -0.08 -17.16
CA LEU A 188 -1.90 0.02 -17.24
C LEU A 188 -2.39 1.26 -16.48
N ARG A 189 -3.36 1.93 -17.07
CA ARG A 189 -4.07 3.01 -16.39
C ARG A 189 -4.85 2.47 -15.19
N MET A 190 -4.75 3.15 -14.05
CA MET A 190 -5.56 2.89 -12.87
C MET A 190 -6.41 4.11 -12.50
N GLN A 191 -7.52 3.90 -11.81
CA GLN A 191 -8.31 5.01 -11.28
C GLN A 191 -7.50 5.76 -10.21
N PRO A 192 -7.63 7.10 -10.08
CA PRO A 192 -6.94 7.84 -9.04
C PRO A 192 -7.27 7.31 -7.64
N ILE A 193 -6.30 7.36 -6.73
CA ILE A 193 -6.49 7.05 -5.29
C ILE A 193 -6.01 8.29 -4.54
N ARG A 194 -6.80 8.73 -3.56
CA ARG A 194 -6.43 9.90 -2.77
C ARG A 194 -5.12 9.67 -2.02
N GLY A 195 -4.23 10.66 -2.09
CA GLY A 195 -2.88 10.57 -1.53
C GLY A 195 -1.86 9.80 -2.38
N VAL A 196 -2.25 9.31 -3.56
CA VAL A 196 -1.38 8.50 -4.43
C VAL A 196 -1.16 9.20 -5.77
N HIS A 197 0.10 9.50 -6.08
CA HIS A 197 0.52 9.96 -7.40
C HIS A 197 0.60 8.75 -8.32
N THR A 198 -0.16 8.76 -9.41
CA THR A 198 -0.23 7.65 -10.36
C THR A 198 0.53 8.00 -11.63
N ILE A 199 1.51 7.17 -11.99
CA ILE A 199 2.35 7.32 -13.18
C ILE A 199 2.08 6.14 -14.09
N GLN A 200 1.51 6.41 -15.27
CA GLN A 200 1.34 5.39 -16.30
C GLN A 200 2.60 5.32 -17.16
N ALA A 201 3.50 4.40 -16.84
CA ALA A 201 4.77 4.23 -17.56
C ALA A 201 5.37 2.85 -17.34
N ASP A 202 6.33 2.49 -18.20
CA ASP A 202 7.27 1.42 -17.89
C ASP A 202 8.25 1.93 -16.83
N PHE A 203 8.27 1.33 -15.63
CA PHE A 203 9.14 1.75 -14.54
C PHE A 203 10.64 1.57 -14.85
N LEU A 204 10.97 0.80 -15.90
CA LEU A 204 12.34 0.67 -16.42
C LEU A 204 12.77 1.82 -17.32
N SER A 205 11.83 2.64 -17.79
CA SER A 205 12.15 3.76 -18.67
C SER A 205 12.80 4.92 -17.91
N PRO A 206 13.80 5.62 -18.51
CA PRO A 206 14.38 6.82 -17.91
C PRO A 206 13.36 7.93 -17.65
N SER A 207 12.30 8.00 -18.48
CA SER A 207 11.19 8.93 -18.29
C SER A 207 10.40 8.62 -17.02
N ALA A 208 10.11 7.35 -16.73
CA ALA A 208 9.44 6.98 -15.48
C ALA A 208 10.29 7.32 -14.27
N GLU A 209 11.59 7.06 -14.32
CA GLU A 209 12.53 7.43 -13.25
C GLU A 209 12.54 8.94 -13.00
N THR A 210 12.57 9.75 -14.05
CA THR A 210 12.51 11.22 -13.93
C THR A 210 11.21 11.68 -13.27
N LEU A 211 10.07 11.10 -13.66
CA LEU A 211 8.76 11.43 -13.08
C LEU A 211 8.66 11.00 -11.61
N ILE A 212 9.12 9.78 -11.29
CA ILE A 212 9.14 9.27 -9.90
C ILE A 212 10.01 10.18 -9.04
N HIS A 213 11.22 10.51 -9.49
CA HIS A 213 12.12 11.41 -8.77
C HIS A 213 11.49 12.79 -8.56
N GLY A 214 10.89 13.38 -9.59
CA GLY A 214 10.24 14.69 -9.49
C GLY A 214 9.11 14.72 -8.44
N VAL A 215 8.34 13.65 -8.32
CA VAL A 215 7.29 13.52 -7.30
C VAL A 215 7.88 13.31 -5.90
N LEU A 216 8.98 12.56 -5.79
CA LEU A 216 9.61 12.24 -4.51
C LEU A 216 10.50 13.36 -3.95
N ALA A 217 11.02 14.24 -4.82
CA ALA A 217 11.95 15.32 -4.49
C ALA A 217 11.25 16.54 -3.85
N VAL A 218 10.65 16.33 -2.68
CA VAL A 218 10.03 17.38 -1.87
C VAL A 218 11.03 17.99 -0.88
N LYS A 219 10.69 19.13 -0.24
CA LYS A 219 11.56 19.84 0.73
C LYS A 219 12.19 18.96 1.81
N GLY A 220 11.47 17.92 2.26
CA GLY A 220 11.95 16.94 3.26
C GLY A 220 12.62 15.68 2.69
N ASN A 221 12.77 15.58 1.37
CA ASN A 221 13.38 14.46 0.65
C ASN A 221 14.04 14.94 -0.67
N PRO A 222 15.00 15.87 -0.63
CA PRO A 222 15.56 16.49 -1.85
C PRO A 222 16.27 15.49 -2.76
N GLU A 223 16.79 14.40 -2.21
CA GLU A 223 17.42 13.30 -2.98
C GLU A 223 16.41 12.36 -3.67
N GLY A 224 15.10 12.55 -3.45
CA GLY A 224 14.06 11.69 -4.04
C GLY A 224 14.16 10.22 -3.62
N LYS A 225 14.73 9.91 -2.45
CA LYS A 225 14.89 8.53 -1.97
C LYS A 225 13.58 7.93 -1.47
N VAL A 226 13.50 6.61 -1.52
CA VAL A 226 12.32 5.83 -1.17
C VAL A 226 12.56 5.04 0.11
N ASP A 227 11.61 5.04 1.05
CA ASP A 227 11.72 4.27 2.29
C ASP A 227 11.18 2.84 2.11
N VAL A 228 10.14 2.67 1.30
CA VAL A 228 9.50 1.38 1.00
C VAL A 228 9.22 1.23 -0.49
N ILE A 229 9.70 0.15 -1.08
CA ILE A 229 9.35 -0.27 -2.45
C ILE A 229 8.55 -1.56 -2.39
N LEU A 230 7.42 -1.57 -3.07
CA LEU A 230 6.51 -2.69 -3.19
C LEU A 230 6.44 -3.14 -4.65
N SER A 231 6.36 -4.44 -4.89
CA SER A 231 6.11 -5.00 -6.21
C SER A 231 5.28 -6.28 -6.11
N ASP A 232 4.05 -6.22 -6.63
CA ASP A 232 3.21 -7.40 -6.90
C ASP A 232 3.20 -7.74 -8.40
N MET A 233 4.27 -7.41 -9.13
CA MET A 233 4.39 -7.73 -10.56
C MET A 233 4.56 -9.23 -10.82
N ALA A 234 3.93 -9.72 -11.89
CA ALA A 234 4.17 -11.04 -12.46
C ALA A 234 4.06 -10.97 -13.97
N ALA A 235 4.91 -11.74 -14.67
CA ALA A 235 4.77 -11.97 -16.09
C ALA A 235 3.52 -12.81 -16.38
N ASN A 236 2.99 -12.68 -17.60
CA ASN A 236 1.97 -13.60 -18.10
C ASN A 236 2.56 -15.00 -18.22
N LEU A 237 1.90 -15.99 -17.63
CA LEU A 237 2.32 -17.39 -17.72
C LEU A 237 2.12 -17.90 -19.15
N SER A 238 3.21 -18.31 -19.78
CA SER A 238 3.22 -18.95 -21.10
C SER A 238 2.86 -20.43 -21.03
N GLY A 239 2.93 -21.04 -19.84
CA GLY A 239 2.77 -22.48 -19.64
C GLY A 239 4.05 -23.28 -19.86
N ASN A 240 5.13 -22.64 -20.32
CA ASN A 240 6.46 -23.22 -20.35
C ASN A 240 7.22 -22.83 -19.08
N GLN A 241 7.53 -23.81 -18.24
CA GLN A 241 8.15 -23.57 -16.94
C GLN A 241 9.49 -22.82 -17.02
N THR A 242 10.33 -23.12 -18.01
CA THR A 242 11.63 -22.47 -18.18
C THR A 242 11.43 -20.99 -18.48
N ARG A 243 10.61 -20.69 -19.50
CA ARG A 243 10.30 -19.31 -19.90
C ARG A 243 9.63 -18.51 -18.79
N ASP A 244 8.68 -19.13 -18.09
CA ASP A 244 7.95 -18.48 -16.98
C ASP A 244 8.89 -18.20 -15.79
N THR A 245 9.89 -19.06 -15.57
CA THR A 245 10.91 -18.86 -14.55
C THR A 245 11.88 -17.74 -14.93
N GLU A 246 12.37 -17.72 -16.16
CA GLU A 246 13.24 -16.66 -16.68
C GLU A 246 12.56 -15.31 -16.59
N ALA A 247 11.31 -15.19 -17.06
CA ALA A 247 10.53 -13.96 -16.95
C ALA A 247 10.30 -13.53 -15.49
N SER A 248 10.09 -14.48 -14.57
CA SER A 248 10.00 -14.16 -13.14
C SER A 248 11.34 -13.66 -12.58
N LEU A 249 12.47 -14.19 -13.04
CA LEU A 249 13.79 -13.76 -12.61
C LEU A 249 14.11 -12.36 -13.14
N GLU A 250 13.82 -12.10 -14.43
CA GLU A 250 13.98 -10.77 -15.06
C GLU A 250 13.20 -9.69 -14.30
N ILE A 251 11.96 -9.96 -13.89
CA ILE A 251 11.17 -9.02 -13.08
C ILE A 251 11.81 -8.80 -11.71
N CYS A 252 12.28 -9.86 -11.03
CA CYS A 252 12.94 -9.72 -9.73
C CYS A 252 14.25 -8.93 -9.84
N ASP A 253 15.05 -9.17 -10.87
CA ASP A 253 16.27 -8.42 -11.17
C ASP A 253 15.96 -6.95 -11.45
N ALA A 254 14.99 -6.67 -12.31
CA ALA A 254 14.53 -5.32 -12.63
C ALA A 254 14.07 -4.53 -11.38
N VAL A 255 13.27 -5.16 -10.52
CA VAL A 255 12.81 -4.56 -9.26
C VAL A 255 13.96 -4.31 -8.29
N PHE A 256 14.92 -5.25 -8.22
CA PHE A 256 16.10 -5.08 -7.39
C PHE A 256 17.00 -3.95 -7.87
N GLU A 257 17.23 -3.82 -9.18
CA GLU A 257 18.01 -2.70 -9.74
C GLU A 257 17.33 -1.35 -9.54
N PHE A 258 15.99 -1.32 -9.60
CA PHE A 258 15.24 -0.12 -9.21
C PHE A 258 15.45 0.18 -7.71
N ALA A 259 15.32 -0.81 -6.84
CA ALA A 259 15.51 -0.65 -5.40
C ALA A 259 16.94 -0.20 -5.04
N ARG A 260 17.95 -0.74 -5.71
CA ARG A 260 19.36 -0.40 -5.50
C ARG A 260 19.62 1.10 -5.71
N ARG A 261 19.00 1.70 -6.72
CA ARG A 261 19.14 3.12 -7.06
C ARG A 261 18.32 4.04 -6.16
N HIS A 262 17.14 3.59 -5.73
CA HIS A 262 16.14 4.47 -5.11
C HIS A 262 15.97 4.30 -3.60
N LEU A 263 16.29 3.14 -3.02
CA LEU A 263 16.09 2.91 -1.58
C LEU A 263 17.01 3.77 -0.73
N ARG A 264 16.43 4.34 0.32
CA ARG A 264 17.15 5.01 1.39
C ARG A 264 17.88 3.97 2.24
N LYS A 265 19.15 4.23 2.55
CA LYS A 265 19.96 3.34 3.40
C LYS A 265 19.43 3.30 4.83
N ALA A 266 19.50 2.14 5.45
CA ALA A 266 19.10 1.89 6.84
C ALA A 266 19.84 2.81 7.82
N GLU A 267 21.11 3.09 7.54
CA GLU A 267 21.95 4.02 8.29
C GLU A 267 21.39 5.44 8.23
N SER A 268 21.09 5.96 7.03
CA SER A 268 20.51 7.29 6.83
C SER A 268 19.13 7.42 7.48
N VAL A 269 18.35 6.33 7.54
CA VAL A 269 17.06 6.29 8.26
C VAL A 269 17.26 6.25 9.78
N GLY A 270 18.41 5.80 10.29
CA GLY A 270 18.64 5.56 11.71
C GLY A 270 17.91 4.33 12.24
N ARG A 271 17.47 3.40 11.38
CA ARG A 271 16.72 2.20 11.76
C ARG A 271 17.31 0.97 11.08
N ARG A 272 17.68 -0.05 11.86
CA ARG A 272 18.25 -1.32 11.34
C ARG A 272 17.42 -1.98 10.24
N ARG A 273 16.09 -1.85 10.29
CA ARG A 273 15.14 -2.39 9.30
C ARG A 273 14.60 -1.32 8.34
N GLY A 274 15.23 -0.14 8.27
CA GLY A 274 14.90 0.97 7.37
C GLY A 274 15.37 0.69 5.93
N GLY A 275 14.67 1.24 4.94
CA GLY A 275 14.83 0.80 3.55
C GLY A 275 14.25 -0.60 3.38
N VAL A 276 13.03 -0.68 2.86
CA VAL A 276 12.26 -1.92 2.75
C VAL A 276 11.94 -2.20 1.29
N LEU A 277 12.13 -3.46 0.90
CA LEU A 277 11.69 -3.98 -0.38
C LEU A 277 10.81 -5.20 -0.15
N LEU A 278 9.58 -5.16 -0.66
CA LEU A 278 8.69 -6.31 -0.72
C LEU A 278 8.42 -6.64 -2.18
N MET A 279 8.86 -7.81 -2.64
CA MET A 279 8.66 -8.24 -4.03
C MET A 279 8.02 -9.62 -4.10
N LYS A 280 7.08 -9.79 -5.03
CA LYS A 280 6.59 -11.11 -5.40
C LYS A 280 7.65 -11.88 -6.18
N HIS A 281 7.64 -13.19 -6.02
CA HIS A 281 8.36 -14.12 -6.88
C HIS A 281 7.60 -15.44 -7.01
N PHE A 282 7.99 -16.27 -7.97
CA PHE A 282 7.55 -17.67 -8.02
C PHE A 282 8.64 -18.59 -7.47
N THR A 283 8.24 -19.58 -6.68
CA THR A 283 9.16 -20.49 -6.01
C THR A 283 9.90 -21.36 -7.04
N HIS A 284 11.21 -21.13 -7.17
CA HIS A 284 12.11 -21.88 -8.04
C HIS A 284 13.55 -21.84 -7.51
N PRO A 285 14.41 -22.85 -7.73
CA PRO A 285 15.82 -22.84 -7.31
C PRO A 285 16.60 -21.61 -7.78
N LEU A 286 16.37 -21.13 -9.01
CA LEU A 286 17.02 -19.91 -9.52
C LEU A 286 16.65 -18.65 -8.70
N LEU A 287 15.41 -18.55 -8.24
CA LEU A 287 14.97 -17.42 -7.41
C LEU A 287 15.52 -17.54 -5.98
N GLN A 288 15.80 -18.76 -5.49
CA GLN A 288 16.53 -18.93 -4.23
C GLN A 288 18.00 -18.50 -4.37
N LYS A 289 18.64 -18.83 -5.50
CA LYS A 289 19.99 -18.36 -5.83
C LYS A 289 20.04 -16.82 -5.88
N PHE A 290 19.10 -16.19 -6.61
CA PHE A 290 18.93 -14.74 -6.63
C PHE A 290 18.82 -14.13 -5.22
N ARG A 291 17.98 -14.72 -4.35
CA ARG A 291 17.86 -14.28 -2.96
C ARG A 291 19.20 -14.33 -2.21
N MET A 292 19.94 -15.44 -2.36
CA MET A 292 21.22 -15.63 -1.67
C MET A 292 22.31 -14.70 -2.18
N GLU A 293 22.38 -14.47 -3.48
CA GLU A 293 23.45 -13.72 -4.13
C GLU A 293 23.20 -12.20 -4.16
N LYS A 294 21.96 -11.77 -4.34
CA LYS A 294 21.61 -10.34 -4.46
C LYS A 294 20.91 -9.76 -3.23
N LEU A 295 19.93 -10.47 -2.65
CA LEU A 295 19.14 -9.89 -1.56
C LEU A 295 19.84 -10.00 -0.20
N MET A 296 20.32 -11.19 0.18
CA MET A 296 20.89 -11.41 1.51
C MET A 296 22.15 -10.56 1.83
N PRO A 297 23.07 -10.32 0.88
CA PRO A 297 24.24 -9.48 1.15
C PRO A 297 23.85 -8.01 1.40
N ASN A 298 22.88 -7.50 0.64
CA ASN A 298 22.55 -6.08 0.60
C ASN A 298 21.49 -5.62 1.61
N PHE A 299 20.83 -6.54 2.31
CA PHE A 299 19.84 -6.23 3.34
C PHE A 299 20.20 -6.83 4.70
N ASN A 300 19.73 -6.23 5.79
CA ASN A 300 19.97 -6.72 7.16
C ASN A 300 19.11 -7.94 7.52
N ASP A 301 17.91 -8.07 6.93
CA ASP A 301 16.99 -9.18 7.14
C ASP A 301 16.26 -9.49 5.83
N VAL A 302 16.25 -10.76 5.40
CA VAL A 302 15.60 -11.21 4.16
C VAL A 302 14.77 -12.46 4.42
N LYS A 303 13.46 -12.33 4.30
CA LYS A 303 12.48 -13.38 4.59
C LYS A 303 11.76 -13.83 3.33
N PHE A 304 11.52 -15.13 3.25
CA PHE A 304 10.59 -15.71 2.29
C PHE A 304 9.24 -15.88 2.99
N ILE A 305 8.17 -15.34 2.39
CA ILE A 305 6.82 -15.34 2.96
C ILE A 305 5.84 -15.88 1.94
N LYS A 306 5.00 -16.83 2.36
CA LYS A 306 3.80 -17.23 1.63
C LYS A 306 2.57 -16.83 2.46
N PRO A 307 1.89 -15.72 2.13
CA PRO A 307 0.68 -15.29 2.82
C PRO A 307 -0.43 -16.35 2.74
N ASN A 308 -1.29 -16.42 3.75
CA ASN A 308 -2.50 -17.22 3.71
C ASN A 308 -3.48 -16.71 2.64
N ALA A 309 -3.42 -15.41 2.32
CA ALA A 309 -4.17 -14.82 1.21
C ALA A 309 -3.72 -15.27 -0.20
N SER A 310 -2.56 -15.93 -0.29
CA SER A 310 -2.09 -16.58 -1.51
C SER A 310 -2.81 -17.89 -1.75
N ARG A 311 -3.01 -18.22 -3.03
CA ARG A 311 -3.69 -19.48 -3.38
C ARG A 311 -2.80 -20.67 -3.04
N THR A 312 -3.38 -21.73 -2.49
CA THR A 312 -2.63 -22.93 -2.06
C THR A 312 -1.87 -23.55 -3.23
N GLU A 313 -2.51 -23.64 -4.40
CA GLU A 313 -1.96 -24.18 -5.65
C GLU A 313 -0.90 -23.26 -6.29
N SER A 314 -0.85 -21.98 -5.90
CA SER A 314 0.12 -21.05 -6.46
C SER A 314 1.50 -21.31 -5.86
N LYS A 315 2.52 -21.27 -6.71
CA LYS A 315 3.93 -21.25 -6.29
C LYS A 315 4.39 -19.84 -5.89
N GLU A 316 3.47 -18.87 -5.82
CA GLU A 316 3.77 -17.50 -5.41
C GLU A 316 4.31 -17.43 -3.97
N GLY A 317 5.32 -16.59 -3.78
CA GLY A 317 5.86 -16.16 -2.52
C GLY A 317 6.31 -14.70 -2.61
N TYR A 318 6.72 -14.15 -1.48
CA TYR A 318 7.23 -12.79 -1.38
C TYR A 318 8.58 -12.79 -0.66
N PHE A 319 9.53 -12.04 -1.20
CA PHE A 319 10.74 -11.68 -0.48
C PHE A 319 10.48 -10.36 0.25
N LEU A 320 10.52 -10.40 1.58
CA LEU A 320 10.55 -9.21 2.42
C LEU A 320 12.00 -8.94 2.83
N CYS A 321 12.55 -7.87 2.30
CA CYS A 321 13.91 -7.41 2.52
C CYS A 321 13.86 -6.12 3.34
N GLN A 322 14.52 -6.09 4.49
CA GLN A 322 14.51 -4.94 5.40
C GLN A 322 15.93 -4.56 5.80
N GLY A 323 16.20 -3.26 5.88
CA GLY A 323 17.51 -2.76 6.27
C GLY A 323 18.45 -2.68 5.09
N TRP A 324 18.11 -1.86 4.09
CA TRP A 324 18.96 -1.64 2.92
C TRP A 324 20.33 -1.10 3.35
N LYS A 325 21.41 -1.83 3.09
CA LYS A 325 22.77 -1.41 3.45
C LYS A 325 23.36 -0.44 2.42
N GLY A 326 22.87 -0.52 1.18
CA GLY A 326 23.57 0.04 0.04
C GLY A 326 24.53 -0.96 -0.57
N ASP A 327 25.01 -0.60 -1.75
CA ASP A 327 25.95 -1.40 -2.51
C ASP A 327 27.37 -0.99 -2.12
N ASP A 328 28.03 -1.79 -1.29
CA ASP A 328 29.45 -1.60 -0.94
C ASP A 328 30.37 -2.47 -1.83
N PHE A 329 29.82 -3.22 -2.80
CA PHE A 329 30.52 -4.28 -3.54
C PHE A 329 30.38 -4.25 -5.07
N TYR A 330 30.05 -3.09 -5.64
CA TYR A 330 30.21 -2.81 -7.07
C TYR A 330 30.84 -1.45 -7.32
#